data_AF-A0A963BMG6-F1
#
_entry.id   AF-A0A963BMG6-F1
#
_cell.length_a   1.000
_cell.length_b   1.000
_cell.length_c   1.000
_cell.angle_alpha   90.00
_cell.angle_beta   90.00
_cell.angle_gamma   90.00
#
_symmetry.space_group_name_H-M   'P 1'
#
loop_
_entity.id
_entity.type
_entity.pdbx_description
1 polymer ?
#
loop_
_entity_poly.entity_id
_entity_poly.type
_entity_poly.pdbx_seq_one_letter_code
_entity_poly.pdbx_strand_id
1 'polypeptide(L)'
;MPKPGPRTTYKYSDQFKATAVRLSNLPGVAIQDVANSLYIHPFMLSRWRKEMREGKIMGKGMDVDKEVVAELRELRRIKREYERLKIEHDLLKKAIEFTSTRKQMSSVSSTTTKKTIG
;
A
#
# COMPACT_ATOMS: atom_id res chain seq x y z
N MET A 1 22.91 4.88 -7.25
CA MET A 1 22.44 3.82 -6.31
C MET A 1 21.65 4.49 -5.19
N PRO A 2 20.39 4.10 -4.90
CA PRO A 2 19.67 4.66 -3.76
C PRO A 2 20.38 4.28 -2.46
N LYS A 3 20.63 5.28 -1.60
CA LYS A 3 21.27 5.08 -0.28
C LYS A 3 20.30 4.30 0.62
N PRO A 4 20.77 3.28 1.38
CA PRO A 4 19.93 2.61 2.35
C PRO A 4 19.44 3.66 3.36
N GLY A 5 18.14 3.66 3.64
CA GLY A 5 17.52 4.57 4.61
C GLY A 5 18.16 4.43 6.01
N PRO A 6 17.82 5.34 6.95
CA PRO A 6 18.39 5.33 8.30
C PRO A 6 18.33 3.92 8.88
N ARG A 7 19.46 3.39 9.37
CA ARG A 7 19.52 2.06 10.00
C ARG A 7 18.54 2.06 11.17
N THR A 8 17.39 1.43 10.99
CA THR A 8 16.40 1.25 12.04
C THR A 8 17.02 0.31 13.08
N THR A 9 17.52 0.90 14.18
CA THR A 9 17.96 0.27 15.45
C THR A 9 18.81 -1.03 15.35
N TYR A 10 20.05 -1.01 15.84
CA TYR A 10 20.94 -2.18 15.85
C TYR A 10 20.36 -3.42 16.56
N LYS A 11 19.55 -3.21 17.61
CA LYS A 11 18.81 -4.25 18.32
C LYS A 11 17.42 -3.76 18.71
N TYR A 12 16.41 -4.58 18.47
CA TYR A 12 15.05 -4.36 18.97
C TYR A 12 14.89 -5.00 20.35
N SER A 13 14.16 -4.34 21.24
CA SER A 13 13.79 -4.92 22.53
C SER A 13 12.86 -6.12 22.36
N ASP A 14 12.90 -7.07 23.27
CA ASP A 14 12.02 -8.24 23.21
C ASP A 14 10.55 -7.85 23.37
N GLN A 15 10.27 -6.76 24.10
CA GLN A 15 8.95 -6.15 24.16
C GLN A 15 8.46 -5.71 22.77
N PHE A 16 9.30 -4.97 22.03
CA PHE A 16 8.95 -4.52 20.68
C PHE A 16 8.69 -5.71 19.74
N LYS A 17 9.57 -6.72 19.77
CA LYS A 17 9.40 -7.92 18.93
C LYS A 17 8.12 -8.67 19.28
N ALA A 18 7.81 -8.83 20.57
CA ALA A 18 6.60 -9.51 21.02
C ALA A 18 5.33 -8.79 20.55
N THR A 19 5.27 -7.46 20.72
CA THR A 19 4.16 -6.63 20.23
C THR A 19 4.01 -6.71 18.71
N ALA A 20 5.12 -6.60 17.97
CA ALA A 20 5.12 -6.71 16.51
C ALA A 20 4.59 -8.08 16.03
N VAL A 21 5.00 -9.17 16.69
CA VAL A 21 4.49 -10.52 16.42
C VAL A 21 3.01 -10.62 16.73
N ARG A 22 2.54 -10.08 17.86
CA ARG A 22 1.13 -10.14 18.26
C ARG A 22 0.23 -9.35 17.30
N LEU A 23 0.65 -8.14 16.90
CA LEU A 23 -0.03 -7.35 15.86
C LEU A 23 -0.15 -8.13 14.54
N SER A 24 0.91 -8.84 14.15
CA SER A 24 0.91 -9.64 12.94
C SER A 24 -0.03 -10.86 13.01
N ASN A 25 -0.35 -11.36 14.20
CA ASN A 25 -1.21 -12.54 14.40
C ASN A 25 -2.71 -12.18 14.48
N LEU A 26 -3.06 -10.89 14.44
CA LEU A 26 -4.46 -10.47 14.47
C LEU A 26 -5.20 -10.94 13.21
N PRO A 27 -6.47 -11.38 13.35
CA PRO A 27 -7.24 -11.86 12.22
C PRO A 27 -7.42 -10.74 11.18
N GLY A 28 -7.16 -11.08 9.92
CA GLY A 28 -7.27 -10.14 8.81
C GLY A 28 -6.16 -9.11 8.73
N VAL A 29 -5.05 -9.26 9.48
CA VAL A 29 -3.85 -8.41 9.37
C VAL A 29 -2.79 -9.10 8.51
N ALA A 30 -2.29 -8.42 7.48
CA ALA A 30 -1.21 -8.94 6.65
C ALA A 30 0.16 -8.57 7.25
N ILE A 31 1.12 -9.50 7.18
CA ILE A 31 2.48 -9.32 7.71
C ILE A 31 3.14 -8.09 7.09
N GLN A 32 2.94 -7.89 5.78
CA GLN A 32 3.50 -6.76 5.03
C GLN A 32 3.02 -5.42 5.59
N ASP A 33 1.77 -5.32 6.00
CA ASP A 33 1.20 -4.07 6.51
C ASP A 33 1.83 -3.69 7.85
N VAL A 34 1.99 -4.66 8.75
CA VAL A 34 2.64 -4.47 10.06
C VAL A 34 4.12 -4.15 9.88
N ALA A 35 4.78 -4.81 8.94
CA ALA A 35 6.19 -4.53 8.63
C ALA A 35 6.37 -3.08 8.14
N ASN A 36 5.51 -2.66 7.21
CA ASN A 36 5.52 -1.32 6.66
C ASN A 36 5.19 -0.26 7.72
N SER A 37 4.22 -0.50 8.61
CA SER A 37 3.85 0.45 9.67
C SER A 37 4.95 0.60 10.72
N LEU A 38 5.69 -0.48 11.02
CA LEU A 38 6.80 -0.47 11.97
C LEU A 38 8.14 -0.10 11.33
N TYR A 39 8.17 0.23 10.03
CA TYR A 39 9.37 0.51 9.24
C TYR A 39 10.45 -0.60 9.37
N ILE A 40 10.01 -1.85 9.31
CA ILE A 40 10.86 -3.03 9.38
C ILE A 40 10.71 -3.90 8.14
N HIS A 41 11.72 -4.72 7.85
CA HIS A 41 11.62 -5.70 6.77
C HIS A 41 10.67 -6.86 7.17
N PRO A 42 9.74 -7.32 6.31
CA PRO A 42 8.80 -8.41 6.62
C PRO A 42 9.46 -9.72 7.07
N PHE A 43 10.67 -9.99 6.58
CA PHE A 43 11.50 -11.11 7.04
C PHE A 43 11.73 -11.10 8.55
N MET A 44 11.88 -9.93 9.17
CA MET A 44 12.10 -9.81 10.61
C MET A 44 10.90 -10.30 11.41
N LEU A 45 9.67 -9.96 10.98
CA LEU A 45 8.45 -10.48 11.63
C LEU A 45 8.35 -12.00 11.53
N SER A 46 8.72 -12.56 10.37
CA SER A 46 8.75 -14.02 10.17
C SER A 46 9.77 -14.69 11.11
N ARG A 47 10.94 -14.07 11.27
CA ARG A 47 11.98 -14.51 12.22
C ARG A 47 11.50 -14.41 13.67
N TRP A 48 10.93 -13.28 14.10
CA TRP A 48 10.47 -13.09 15.48
C TRP A 48 9.30 -14.01 15.84
N ARG A 49 8.41 -14.33 14.88
CA ARG A 49 7.39 -15.37 15.06
C ARG A 49 8.01 -16.73 15.38
N LYS A 50 9.11 -17.08 14.71
CA LYS A 50 9.86 -18.32 14.97
C LYS A 50 10.52 -18.25 16.35
N GLU A 51 11.19 -17.15 16.68
CA GLU A 51 11.84 -16.95 17.99
C GLU A 51 10.83 -16.99 19.17
N MET A 52 9.60 -16.49 18.99
CA MET A 52 8.51 -16.62 19.96
C MET A 52 8.05 -18.07 20.15
N ARG A 53 7.91 -18.86 19.08
CA ARG A 53 7.57 -20.30 19.17
C ARG A 53 8.67 -21.10 19.85
N GLU A 54 9.93 -20.71 19.65
CA GLU A 54 11.11 -21.33 20.26
C GLU A 54 11.36 -20.84 21.69
N GLY A 55 10.51 -19.98 22.25
CA GLY A 55 10.64 -19.47 23.62
C GLY A 55 11.81 -18.50 23.84
N LYS A 56 12.46 -18.01 22.77
CA LYS A 56 13.58 -17.07 22.84
C LYS A 56 13.15 -15.64 23.14
N ILE A 57 11.89 -15.31 22.86
CA ILE A 57 11.27 -14.02 23.18
C ILE A 57 10.15 -14.31 24.18
N MET A 58 10.25 -13.71 25.37
CA MET A 58 9.25 -13.87 26.44
C MET A 58 8.12 -12.86 26.22
N GLY A 59 6.98 -13.30 25.67
CA GLY A 59 5.78 -12.46 25.46
C GLY A 59 4.72 -12.54 26.56
N LYS A 60 5.08 -13.00 27.77
CA LYS A 60 4.12 -13.22 28.85
C LYS A 60 3.64 -11.87 29.40
N GLY A 61 2.38 -11.52 29.14
CA GLY A 61 1.69 -10.37 29.77
C GLY A 61 1.49 -9.10 28.94
N MET A 62 1.86 -9.05 27.65
CA MET A 62 1.66 -7.85 26.83
C MET A 62 0.36 -7.87 26.06
N ASP A 63 -0.73 -7.39 26.66
CA ASP A 63 -1.97 -7.19 25.92
C ASP A 63 -1.79 -6.13 24.84
N VAL A 64 -2.23 -6.42 23.61
CA VAL A 64 -2.15 -5.43 22.52
C VAL A 64 -3.30 -4.47 22.72
N ASP A 65 -2.98 -3.18 22.79
CA ASP A 65 -3.98 -2.13 22.93
C ASP A 65 -5.03 -2.23 21.81
N LYS A 66 -6.30 -2.28 22.20
CA LYS A 66 -7.43 -2.39 21.29
C LYS A 66 -7.53 -1.17 20.37
N GLU A 67 -7.08 -0.01 20.84
CA GLU A 67 -7.06 1.23 20.07
C GLU A 67 -6.08 1.11 18.89
N VAL A 68 -4.87 0.62 19.14
CA VAL A 68 -3.86 0.37 18.09
C VAL A 68 -4.37 -0.63 17.04
N VAL A 69 -5.13 -1.65 17.46
CA VAL A 69 -5.77 -2.58 16.52
C VAL A 69 -6.82 -1.89 15.66
N ALA A 70 -7.63 -1.02 16.25
CA ALA A 70 -8.65 -0.26 15.53
C ALA A 70 -8.01 0.69 14.51
N GLU A 71 -6.97 1.42 14.89
CA GLU A 71 -6.23 2.32 13.99
C GLU A 71 -5.62 1.58 12.79
N LEU A 72 -5.02 0.40 13.01
CA LEU A 72 -4.47 -0.41 11.92
C LEU A 72 -5.54 -0.91 10.95
N ARG A 73 -6.75 -1.21 11.44
CA ARG A 73 -7.89 -1.59 10.58
C ARG A 73 -8.36 -0.39 9.76
N GLU A 74 -8.41 0.78 10.37
CA GLU A 74 -8.84 2.00 9.70
C GLU A 74 -7.84 2.44 8.63
N LEU A 75 -6.54 2.45 8.95
CA LEU A 75 -5.47 2.73 7.97
C LEU A 75 -5.55 1.81 6.75
N ARG A 76 -5.89 0.54 6.95
CA ARG A 76 -6.09 -0.42 5.86
C ARG A 76 -7.32 -0.09 5.03
N ARG A 77 -8.43 0.29 5.66
CA ARG A 77 -9.66 0.70 4.96
C ARG A 77 -9.37 1.91 4.06
N ILE A 78 -8.76 2.95 4.63
CA ILE A 78 -8.40 4.17 3.91
C ILE A 78 -7.46 3.88 2.74
N LYS A 79 -6.43 3.04 2.93
CA LYS A 79 -5.51 2.67 1.83
C LYS A 79 -6.24 1.98 0.68
N ARG A 80 -7.18 1.08 0.95
CA ARG A 80 -7.96 0.41 -0.11
C ARG A 80 -8.86 1.38 -0.85
N GLU A 81 -9.54 2.26 -0.12
CA GLU A 81 -10.39 3.29 -0.71
C GLU A 81 -9.58 4.25 -1.59
N TYR A 82 -8.39 4.66 -1.12
CA TYR A 82 -7.48 5.50 -1.89
C TYR A 82 -7.02 4.84 -3.19
N GLU A 83 -6.57 3.58 -3.15
CA GLU A 83 -6.16 2.87 -4.37
C GLU A 83 -7.30 2.69 -5.36
N ARG A 84 -8.52 2.40 -4.87
CA ARG A 84 -9.71 2.33 -5.72
C ARG A 84 -9.98 3.67 -6.39
N LEU A 85 -9.99 4.76 -5.62
CA LEU A 85 -10.24 6.11 -6.11
C LEU A 85 -9.19 6.52 -7.17
N LYS A 86 -7.93 6.14 -6.96
CA LYS A 86 -6.84 6.39 -7.91
C LYS A 86 -7.08 5.69 -9.25
N ILE A 87 -7.49 4.42 -9.22
CA ILE A 87 -7.84 3.67 -10.44
C ILE A 87 -9.02 4.30 -11.17
N GLU A 88 -10.09 4.64 -10.46
CA GLU A 88 -11.28 5.28 -11.03
C GLU A 88 -10.92 6.63 -11.67
N HIS A 89 -10.10 7.44 -11.00
CA HIS A 89 -9.63 8.72 -11.51
C HIS A 89 -8.75 8.57 -12.76
N ASP A 90 -7.82 7.61 -12.78
CA ASP A 90 -6.97 7.34 -13.94
C ASP A 90 -7.79 6.85 -15.15
N LEU A 91 -8.84 6.07 -14.90
CA LEU A 91 -9.77 5.64 -15.94
C LEU A 91 -10.57 6.83 -16.52
N LEU A 92 -11.08 7.72 -15.66
CA LEU A 92 -11.80 8.92 -16.08
C LEU A 92 -10.91 9.84 -16.93
N LYS A 93 -9.65 10.05 -16.53
CA LYS A 93 -8.68 10.81 -17.32
C LYS A 93 -8.50 10.23 -18.72
N LYS A 94 -8.29 8.92 -18.83
CA LYS A 94 -8.16 8.24 -20.13
C LYS A 94 -9.41 8.38 -20.99
N ALA A 95 -10.61 8.34 -20.39
CA ALA A 95 -11.86 8.54 -21.11
C ALA A 95 -11.99 9.98 -21.66
N ILE A 96 -11.61 10.98 -20.86
CA ILE A 96 -11.59 12.39 -21.30
C ILE A 96 -10.60 12.58 -22.45
N GLU A 97 -9.40 12.02 -22.34
CA GLU A 97 -8.39 12.05 -23.41
C GLU A 97 -8.89 11.38 -24.70
N PHE A 98 -9.50 10.20 -24.59
CA PHE A 98 -10.04 9.46 -25.74
C PHE A 98 -11.18 10.21 -26.46
N THR A 99 -12.07 10.83 -25.71
CA THR A 99 -13.19 11.61 -26.29
C THR A 99 -12.72 12.93 -26.90
N SER A 100 -11.75 13.60 -26.26
CA SER A 100 -11.16 14.84 -26.76
C SER A 100 -10.38 14.63 -28.06
N THR A 101 -9.57 13.57 -28.15
CA THR A 101 -8.82 13.21 -29.36
C THR A 101 -9.74 12.87 -30.54
N ARG A 102 -10.83 12.14 -30.30
CA ARG A 102 -11.85 11.86 -31.34
C ARG A 102 -12.50 13.15 -31.85
N LYS A 103 -12.85 14.08 -30.96
CA LYS A 103 -13.46 15.36 -31.34
C LYS A 103 -12.54 16.18 -32.27
N GLN A 104 -11.23 16.15 -32.03
CA GLN A 104 -10.24 16.78 -32.92
C GLN A 104 -10.20 16.15 -34.31
N MET A 105 -10.19 14.81 -34.41
CA MET A 105 -10.14 14.12 -35.72
C MET A 105 -11.41 14.32 -36.55
N SER A 106 -12.59 14.38 -35.92
CA SER A 106 -13.85 14.65 -36.62
C SER A 106 -13.95 16.05 -37.22
N SER A 107 -13.24 17.04 -36.67
CA SER A 107 -13.19 18.41 -37.24
C SER A 107 -12.18 18.59 -38.37
N VAL A 108 -11.17 17.72 -38.47
CA VAL A 108 -10.09 17.86 -39.47
C VAL A 108 -10.48 17.25 -40.84
N SER A 109 -11.51 16.41 -40.90
CA SER A 109 -11.93 15.70 -42.13
C SER A 109 -12.89 16.50 -43.04
N SER A 110 -12.64 17.80 -43.18
CA SER A 110 -13.34 18.68 -44.13
C SER A 110 -12.37 19.14 -45.23
N THR A 111 -11.78 18.21 -45.98
CA THR A 111 -10.98 18.57 -47.17
C THR A 111 -11.89 18.79 -48.37
N THR A 112 -12.29 20.05 -48.52
CA THR A 112 -12.72 20.75 -49.74
C THR A 112 -12.60 19.95 -51.05
N THR A 113 -13.71 19.41 -51.56
CA THR A 113 -13.85 19.03 -52.98
C THR A 113 -14.17 20.31 -53.77
N LYS A 114 -13.13 21.04 -54.18
CA LYS A 114 -13.28 22.18 -55.10
C LYS A 114 -13.48 21.66 -56.52
N LYS A 115 -14.72 21.82 -56.98
CA LYS A 115 -15.22 21.92 -58.37
C LYS A 115 -14.13 22.18 -59.42
N THR A 116 -13.89 21.23 -60.33
CA THR A 116 -13.17 21.47 -61.59
C THR A 116 -14.21 21.53 -62.70
N ILE A 117 -14.27 22.68 -63.36
CA ILE A 117 -15.12 22.99 -64.51
C ILE A 117 -14.40 22.47 -65.75
N GLY A 118 -15.12 21.76 -66.62
CA GLY A 118 -14.73 21.37 -67.97
C GLY A 118 -15.97 21.34 -68.84
#